data_AF-A0A2G5D0R5-F1
#
_entry.id   AF-A0A2G5D0R5-F1
#
_cell.length_a   1.000
_cell.length_b   1.000
_cell.length_c   1.000
_cell.angle_alpha   90.00
_cell.angle_beta   90.00
_cell.angle_gamma   90.00
#
_symmetry.space_group_name_H-M   'P 1'
#
loop_
_entity.id
_entity.type
_entity.pdbx_description
1 polymer ?
#
loop_
_entity_poly.entity_id
_entity_poly.type
_entity_poly.pdbx_seq_one_letter_code
_entity_poly.pdbx_strand_id
1 'polypeptide(L)'
;MAVEEEYLDVLTKTGEKTGISKPRGHVHRDGDYHRAVHVWIFSESTQELLLQRRADCKDSWPGLWDISSAGHISAGDSSLVTARRELDEELGVTLPKDAFELIFVFLQECVINDGNFINNEFNDVYLVTTLAPIPPEAFTLQETEVSAVKYISWKEYEKILASEDPDYVPYDMRGEYAQLFNILSKRYSNDMDRSLILQKQLDRYAPICINTELTGVSEADRGALAVLIEAAMVIDEVFYLQVWYGNPALRDWLKEHSDISNLDKLKWMYYSINKSPWSCLDENEAFLTTADSAVKLLEKSTKAVPGWKGLEYKVAFPMIKPPGANFYPTDMDKKEFELWKSSLKDDQQQAATGFFDVIRRHSESILDASIGSETLSSAQQVVGSPHDLYSVPFSLEYKPLLIKAVELLKKAGDLTDTPSLERLLKGKADAFLSNDYYDSDIAWMELVSIALELMDICSYLV
;
A
#
# COMPACT_ATOMS: atom_id res chain seq x y z
N MET A 1 16.52 13.58 -32.43
CA MET A 1 15.57 13.91 -31.35
C MET A 1 16.39 14.58 -30.27
N ALA A 2 15.94 15.70 -29.69
CA ALA A 2 16.63 16.26 -28.53
C ALA A 2 16.51 15.22 -27.41
N VAL A 3 17.63 14.89 -26.75
CA VAL A 3 17.59 14.10 -25.51
C VAL A 3 16.86 14.99 -24.51
N GLU A 4 15.70 14.55 -24.05
CA GLU A 4 14.98 15.26 -23.00
C GLU A 4 15.87 15.23 -21.76
N GLU A 5 16.24 16.41 -21.26
CA GLU A 5 17.13 16.53 -20.12
C GLU A 5 16.35 16.13 -18.87
N GLU A 6 16.71 15.02 -18.24
CA GLU A 6 16.09 14.52 -17.01
C GLU A 6 16.35 15.51 -15.85
N TYR A 7 15.30 15.88 -15.12
CA TYR A 7 15.39 16.72 -13.92
C TYR A 7 15.14 15.90 -12.68
N LEU A 8 15.93 16.14 -11.64
CA LEU A 8 15.81 15.49 -10.33
C LEU A 8 15.53 16.52 -9.24
N ASP A 9 14.75 16.14 -8.24
CA ASP A 9 14.53 16.96 -7.05
C ASP A 9 15.74 16.94 -6.12
N VAL A 10 16.17 18.13 -5.70
CA VAL A 10 17.27 18.31 -4.75
C VAL A 10 16.73 18.14 -3.33
N LEU A 11 17.43 17.30 -2.57
CA LEU A 11 17.14 16.98 -1.18
C LEU A 11 18.14 17.64 -0.24
N THR A 12 17.75 17.77 1.02
CA THR A 12 18.67 18.04 2.11
C THR A 12 19.52 16.80 2.38
N LYS A 13 20.59 16.95 3.16
CA LYS A 13 21.39 15.83 3.66
C LYS A 13 20.60 14.84 4.54
N THR A 14 19.43 15.23 5.03
CA THR A 14 18.51 14.35 5.78
C THR A 14 17.44 13.69 4.88
N GLY A 15 17.48 13.92 3.56
CA GLY A 15 16.56 13.33 2.59
C GLY A 15 15.25 14.10 2.39
N GLU A 16 15.13 15.30 2.94
CA GLU A 16 13.91 16.13 2.83
C GLU A 16 13.90 16.96 1.54
N LYS A 17 12.72 17.16 0.95
CA LYS A 17 12.57 17.96 -0.29
C LYS A 17 12.91 19.44 -0.04
N THR A 18 13.82 19.99 -0.85
CA THR A 18 14.16 21.43 -0.81
C THR A 18 13.16 22.30 -1.58
N GLY A 19 12.45 21.73 -2.56
CA GLY A 19 11.61 22.45 -3.51
C GLY A 19 12.37 22.99 -4.73
N ILE A 20 13.64 22.59 -4.89
CA ILE A 20 14.48 22.91 -6.05
C ILE A 20 14.67 21.65 -6.87
N SER A 21 14.58 21.75 -8.19
CA SER A 21 14.92 20.66 -9.12
C SER A 21 16.02 21.11 -10.08
N LYS A 22 16.91 20.20 -10.50
CA LYS A 22 18.04 20.47 -11.39
C LYS A 22 18.17 19.38 -12.45
N PRO A 23 18.78 19.67 -13.61
CA PRO A 23 19.20 18.63 -14.54
C PRO A 23 20.07 17.56 -13.86
N ARG A 24 19.89 16.29 -14.20
CA ARG A 24 20.66 15.16 -13.66
C ARG A 24 22.16 15.43 -13.67
N GLY A 25 22.69 15.94 -14.78
CA GLY A 25 24.11 16.24 -14.92
C GLY A 25 24.60 17.31 -13.94
N HIS A 26 23.76 18.28 -13.56
CA HIS A 26 24.10 19.31 -12.58
C HIS A 26 24.06 18.77 -11.15
N VAL A 27 23.09 17.92 -10.83
CA VAL A 27 23.00 17.26 -9.51
C VAL A 27 24.27 16.47 -9.21
N HIS A 28 24.72 15.63 -10.15
CA HIS A 28 25.93 14.82 -9.98
C HIS A 28 27.23 15.62 -10.01
N ARG A 29 27.26 16.74 -10.74
CA ARG A 29 28.41 17.67 -10.74
C ARG A 29 28.53 18.39 -9.40
N ASP A 30 27.41 18.88 -8.88
CA ASP A 30 27.37 19.69 -7.65
C ASP A 30 27.39 18.81 -6.38
N GLY A 31 27.11 17.51 -6.50
CA GLY A 31 26.97 16.58 -5.37
C GLY A 31 25.70 16.82 -4.57
N ASP A 32 24.64 17.29 -5.23
CA ASP A 32 23.35 17.49 -4.57
C ASP A 32 22.74 16.14 -4.15
N TYR A 33 22.15 16.10 -2.96
CA TYR A 33 21.40 14.93 -2.52
C TYR A 33 20.15 14.77 -3.40
N HIS A 34 19.88 13.56 -3.84
CA HIS A 34 18.72 13.22 -4.68
C HIS A 34 18.24 11.80 -4.37
N ARG A 35 17.23 11.30 -5.09
CA ARG A 35 16.60 10.01 -4.79
C ARG A 35 16.49 9.12 -6.02
N ALA A 36 16.62 7.83 -5.78
CA ALA A 36 16.40 6.76 -6.75
C ALA A 36 15.62 5.62 -6.10
N VAL A 37 15.19 4.69 -6.95
CA VAL A 37 14.47 3.48 -6.55
C VAL A 37 15.25 2.26 -6.95
N HIS A 38 15.23 1.26 -6.07
CA HIS A 38 15.81 -0.04 -6.29
C HIS A 38 14.72 -1.10 -6.17
N VAL A 39 14.42 -1.82 -7.24
CA VAL A 39 13.39 -2.87 -7.25
C VAL A 39 14.06 -4.24 -7.29
N TRP A 40 13.66 -5.09 -6.35
CA TRP A 40 13.97 -6.51 -6.33
C TRP A 40 12.76 -7.35 -6.69
N ILE A 41 12.91 -8.26 -7.65
CA ILE A 41 11.97 -9.37 -7.85
C ILE A 41 12.54 -10.61 -7.15
N PHE A 42 11.77 -11.13 -6.21
CA PHE A 42 12.07 -12.36 -5.48
C PHE A 42 11.05 -13.44 -5.82
N SER A 43 11.52 -14.60 -6.27
CA SER A 43 10.68 -15.77 -6.51
C SER A 43 10.62 -16.65 -5.26
N GLU A 44 9.42 -16.77 -4.69
CA GLU A 44 9.19 -17.49 -3.44
C GLU A 44 9.41 -19.00 -3.57
N SER A 45 8.94 -19.63 -4.66
CA SER A 45 9.07 -21.09 -4.83
C SER A 45 10.51 -21.57 -5.04
N THR A 46 11.37 -20.75 -5.65
CA THR A 46 12.78 -21.11 -5.89
C THR A 46 13.73 -20.46 -4.88
N GLN A 47 13.27 -19.47 -4.11
CA GLN A 47 14.11 -18.66 -3.21
C GLN A 47 15.23 -17.94 -3.96
N GLU A 48 14.90 -17.37 -5.11
CA GLU A 48 15.84 -16.71 -6.01
C GLU A 48 15.49 -15.22 -6.20
N LEU A 49 16.53 -14.40 -6.39
CA LEU A 49 16.42 -13.01 -6.83
C LEU A 49 16.62 -12.95 -8.34
N LEU A 50 15.84 -12.11 -9.01
CA LEU A 50 16.11 -11.73 -10.40
C LEU A 50 17.20 -10.67 -10.44
N LEU A 51 18.26 -10.91 -11.20
CA LEU A 51 19.28 -9.92 -11.52
C LEU A 51 19.16 -9.50 -12.97
N GLN A 52 19.51 -8.25 -13.24
CA GLN A 52 19.68 -7.75 -14.59
C GLN A 52 21.18 -7.57 -14.90
N ARG A 53 21.56 -7.72 -16.16
CA ARG A 53 22.90 -7.36 -16.64
C ARG A 53 22.81 -6.01 -17.32
N ARG A 54 23.52 -5.03 -16.76
CA ARG A 54 23.54 -3.65 -17.28
C ARG A 54 24.09 -3.64 -18.70
N ALA A 55 23.49 -2.83 -19.58
CA ALA A 55 23.95 -2.68 -20.94
C ALA A 55 25.37 -2.09 -21.01
N ASP A 56 26.14 -2.49 -22.03
CA ASP A 56 27.53 -2.05 -22.20
C ASP A 56 27.66 -0.54 -22.44
N CYS A 57 26.57 0.13 -22.84
CA CYS A 57 26.52 1.56 -23.09
C CYS A 57 26.22 2.41 -21.84
N LYS A 58 26.01 1.79 -20.67
CA LYS A 58 25.75 2.52 -19.42
C LYS A 58 26.99 3.31 -18.96
N ASP A 59 26.72 4.48 -18.39
CA ASP A 59 27.74 5.38 -17.82
C ASP A 59 28.33 4.86 -16.50
N SER A 60 27.64 3.92 -15.86
CA SER A 60 27.96 3.33 -14.56
C SER A 60 27.84 1.81 -14.64
N TRP A 61 28.91 1.12 -14.22
CA TRP A 61 29.00 -0.35 -14.13
C TRP A 61 28.55 -1.12 -15.39
N PRO A 62 29.00 -0.74 -16.60
CA PRO A 62 28.57 -1.41 -17.84
C PRO A 62 28.93 -2.90 -17.83
N GLY A 63 27.99 -3.74 -18.25
CA GLY A 63 28.18 -5.18 -18.40
C GLY A 63 28.12 -6.00 -17.11
N LEU A 64 27.99 -5.37 -15.92
CA LEU A 64 27.90 -6.07 -14.63
C LEU A 64 26.48 -6.53 -14.31
N TRP A 65 26.37 -7.57 -13.48
CA TRP A 65 25.11 -8.01 -12.89
C TRP A 65 24.70 -7.11 -11.73
N ASP A 66 23.44 -6.69 -11.74
CA ASP A 66 22.86 -5.70 -10.85
C ASP A 66 21.46 -6.16 -10.39
N ILE A 67 20.84 -5.35 -9.54
CA ILE A 67 19.48 -5.53 -9.01
C ILE A 67 18.44 -5.64 -10.13
N SER A 68 17.21 -6.05 -9.82
CA SER A 68 16.22 -6.35 -10.87
C SER A 68 15.88 -5.15 -11.73
N SER A 69 15.69 -3.98 -11.12
CA SER A 69 15.50 -2.71 -11.83
C SER A 69 15.89 -1.52 -10.95
N ALA A 70 16.41 -0.45 -11.54
CA ALA A 70 16.87 0.74 -10.81
C ALA A 70 16.73 2.02 -11.63
N GLY A 71 16.39 3.14 -11.00
CA GLY A 71 16.40 4.43 -11.70
C GLY A 71 16.16 5.63 -10.79
N HIS A 72 16.49 6.82 -11.29
CA HIS A 72 16.28 8.05 -10.52
C HIS A 72 14.81 8.42 -10.48
N ILE A 73 14.41 9.09 -9.40
CA ILE A 73 13.09 9.69 -9.30
C ILE A 73 13.11 11.04 -10.01
N SER A 74 12.40 11.13 -11.12
CA SER A 74 12.17 12.38 -11.85
C SER A 74 11.56 13.44 -10.94
N ALA A 75 11.88 14.71 -11.20
CA ALA A 75 11.37 15.82 -10.44
C ALA A 75 9.83 15.82 -10.39
N GLY A 76 9.27 15.79 -9.17
CA GLY A 76 7.83 15.72 -8.94
C GLY A 76 7.21 14.33 -8.91
N ASP A 77 7.91 13.27 -9.34
CA ASP A 77 7.41 11.89 -9.25
C ASP A 77 7.48 11.36 -7.82
N SER A 78 6.64 10.35 -7.53
CA SER A 78 6.76 9.57 -6.32
C SER A 78 7.66 8.37 -6.51
N SER A 79 8.25 7.91 -5.40
CA SER A 79 9.06 6.70 -5.36
C SER A 79 8.36 5.46 -5.94
N LEU A 80 7.10 5.22 -5.57
CA LEU A 80 6.36 4.08 -6.07
C LEU A 80 5.99 4.21 -7.56
N VAL A 81 5.70 5.42 -8.03
CA VAL A 81 5.46 5.68 -9.46
C VAL A 81 6.72 5.38 -10.27
N THR A 82 7.88 5.87 -9.82
CA THR A 82 9.18 5.58 -10.44
C THR A 82 9.49 4.08 -10.41
N ALA A 83 9.31 3.39 -9.28
CA ALA A 83 9.57 1.95 -9.17
C ALA A 83 8.75 1.12 -10.16
N ARG A 84 7.48 1.50 -10.38
CA ARG A 84 6.61 0.86 -11.39
C ARG A 84 7.05 1.18 -12.82
N ARG A 85 7.45 2.43 -13.08
CA ARG A 85 7.91 2.88 -14.40
C ARG A 85 9.21 2.19 -14.79
N GLU A 86 10.24 2.24 -13.95
CA GLU A 86 11.55 1.64 -14.23
C GLU A 86 11.43 0.12 -14.46
N LEU A 87 10.62 -0.57 -13.66
CA LEU A 87 10.39 -2.00 -13.83
C LEU A 87 9.72 -2.34 -15.18
N ASP A 88 8.81 -1.48 -15.65
CA ASP A 88 8.16 -1.63 -16.94
C ASP A 88 9.09 -1.27 -18.10
N GLU A 89 9.84 -0.17 -17.99
CA GLU A 89 10.76 0.30 -19.02
C GLU A 89 11.93 -0.68 -19.21
N GLU A 90 12.59 -1.09 -18.13
CA GLU A 90 13.79 -1.94 -18.20
C GLU A 90 13.46 -3.39 -18.54
N LEU A 91 12.38 -3.95 -17.95
CA LEU A 91 12.07 -5.38 -18.02
C LEU A 91 10.77 -5.72 -18.77
N GLY A 92 9.89 -4.74 -19.03
CA GLY A 92 8.55 -4.98 -19.55
C GLY A 92 7.63 -5.68 -18.56
N VAL A 93 7.82 -5.43 -17.25
CA VAL A 93 7.02 -6.02 -16.17
C VAL A 93 6.16 -4.93 -15.52
N THR A 94 4.88 -4.94 -15.86
CA THR A 94 3.87 -4.05 -15.30
C THR A 94 3.18 -4.70 -14.10
N LEU A 95 3.24 -4.05 -12.94
CA LEU A 95 2.57 -4.51 -11.72
C LEU A 95 1.80 -3.38 -11.01
N PRO A 96 0.68 -3.70 -10.34
CA PRO A 96 -0.06 -2.74 -9.52
C PRO A 96 0.75 -2.34 -8.30
N LYS A 97 0.39 -1.21 -7.69
CA LYS A 97 1.08 -0.67 -6.51
C LYS A 97 1.17 -1.64 -5.33
N ASP A 98 0.23 -2.57 -5.26
CA ASP A 98 0.13 -3.56 -4.20
C ASP A 98 1.01 -4.78 -4.40
N ALA A 99 1.85 -4.79 -5.44
CA ALA A 99 2.95 -5.74 -5.56
C ALA A 99 4.27 -5.23 -4.93
N PHE A 100 4.37 -3.94 -4.62
CA PHE A 100 5.63 -3.29 -4.25
C PHE A 100 5.70 -3.01 -2.74
N GLU A 101 6.58 -3.74 -2.04
CA GLU A 101 6.84 -3.50 -0.64
C GLU A 101 8.07 -2.61 -0.46
N LEU A 102 7.92 -1.41 0.09
CA LEU A 102 9.06 -0.61 0.53
C LEU A 102 9.68 -1.25 1.78
N ILE A 103 10.88 -1.82 1.64
CA ILE A 103 11.52 -2.58 2.72
C ILE A 103 12.51 -1.76 3.55
N PHE A 104 13.22 -0.80 2.93
CA PHE A 104 14.06 0.18 3.63
C PHE A 104 14.49 1.31 2.68
N VAL A 105 15.00 2.39 3.26
CA VAL A 105 15.65 3.51 2.55
C VAL A 105 17.06 3.66 3.08
N PHE A 106 18.04 3.89 2.22
CA PHE A 106 19.41 4.18 2.63
C PHE A 106 20.07 5.26 1.79
N LEU A 107 21.11 5.90 2.35
CA LEU A 107 21.91 6.89 1.63
C LEU A 107 23.18 6.22 1.12
N GLN A 108 23.42 6.29 -0.19
CA GLN A 108 24.68 5.92 -0.80
C GLN A 108 25.44 7.18 -1.22
N GLU A 109 26.63 7.37 -0.66
CA GLU A 109 27.55 8.45 -1.05
C GLU A 109 28.75 7.81 -1.78
N CYS A 110 28.86 8.04 -3.08
CA CYS A 110 29.99 7.56 -3.88
C CYS A 110 30.51 8.61 -4.86
N VAL A 111 31.80 8.51 -5.18
CA VAL A 111 32.46 9.41 -6.14
C VAL A 111 33.12 8.54 -7.20
N ILE A 112 32.65 8.65 -8.44
CA ILE A 112 33.14 7.87 -9.58
C ILE A 112 33.68 8.80 -10.69
N ASN A 113 34.20 8.22 -11.78
CA ASN A 113 34.71 8.95 -12.94
C ASN A 113 35.78 10.00 -12.58
N ASP A 114 36.78 9.60 -11.79
CA ASP A 114 37.91 10.43 -11.35
C ASP A 114 37.49 11.73 -10.63
N GLY A 115 36.37 11.70 -9.89
CA GLY A 115 35.88 12.85 -9.13
C GLY A 115 34.86 13.72 -9.82
N ASN A 116 34.48 13.40 -11.07
CA ASN A 116 33.54 14.21 -11.86
C ASN A 116 32.08 13.81 -11.68
N PHE A 117 31.80 12.71 -10.96
CA PHE A 117 30.46 12.23 -10.69
C PHE A 117 30.33 11.96 -9.19
N ILE A 118 29.63 12.85 -8.48
CA ILE A 118 29.38 12.76 -7.05
C ILE A 118 27.95 12.28 -6.88
N ASN A 119 27.77 11.01 -6.51
CA ASN A 119 26.48 10.40 -6.27
C ASN A 119 26.15 10.44 -4.79
N ASN A 120 25.19 11.29 -4.39
CA ASN A 120 24.68 11.38 -3.03
C ASN A 120 23.19 11.00 -3.06
N GLU A 121 22.93 9.70 -3.11
CA GLU A 121 21.63 9.17 -3.54
C GLU A 121 20.93 8.45 -2.39
N PHE A 122 19.71 8.89 -2.06
CA PHE A 122 18.79 8.13 -1.22
C PHE A 122 18.11 7.08 -2.08
N ASN A 123 18.26 5.82 -1.70
CA ASN A 123 17.74 4.67 -2.43
C ASN A 123 16.56 4.06 -1.70
N ASP A 124 15.38 4.17 -2.32
CA ASP A 124 14.15 3.55 -1.85
C ASP A 124 14.08 2.12 -2.37
N VAL A 125 14.24 1.15 -1.47
CA VAL A 125 14.35 -0.26 -1.84
C VAL A 125 12.99 -0.94 -1.74
N TYR A 126 12.49 -1.38 -2.89
CA TYR A 126 11.26 -2.14 -3.05
C TYR A 126 11.54 -3.62 -3.26
N LEU A 127 10.66 -4.46 -2.72
CA LEU A 127 10.61 -5.89 -2.97
C LEU A 127 9.26 -6.29 -3.57
N VAL A 128 9.32 -6.92 -4.74
CA VAL A 128 8.22 -7.61 -5.40
C VAL A 128 8.39 -9.10 -5.17
N THR A 129 7.39 -9.75 -4.59
CA THR A 129 7.43 -11.20 -4.33
C THR A 129 6.52 -11.94 -5.30
N THR A 130 7.11 -12.73 -6.20
CA THR A 130 6.38 -13.59 -7.14
C THR A 130 6.33 -15.01 -6.61
N LEU A 131 5.28 -15.78 -6.94
CA LEU A 131 5.22 -17.18 -6.52
C LEU A 131 6.22 -18.06 -7.27
N ALA A 132 6.46 -17.76 -8.54
CA ALA A 132 7.35 -18.50 -9.42
C ALA A 132 8.20 -17.57 -10.29
N PRO A 133 9.31 -18.05 -10.85
CA PRO A 133 10.14 -17.26 -11.75
C PRO A 133 9.33 -16.84 -12.99
N ILE A 134 9.48 -15.57 -13.39
CA ILE A 134 8.96 -15.07 -14.66
C ILE A 134 9.70 -15.78 -15.81
N PRO A 135 8.98 -16.38 -16.80
CA PRO A 135 9.62 -17.01 -17.94
C PRO A 135 10.51 -16.03 -18.73
N PRO A 136 11.71 -16.43 -19.19
CA PRO A 136 12.61 -15.54 -19.93
C PRO A 136 11.97 -14.85 -21.16
N GLU A 137 11.05 -15.53 -21.84
CA GLU A 137 10.38 -15.03 -23.04
C GLU A 137 9.29 -13.98 -22.75
N ALA A 138 8.91 -13.85 -21.47
CA ALA A 138 7.90 -12.90 -21.00
C ALA A 138 8.47 -11.47 -20.86
N PHE A 139 9.77 -11.35 -20.64
CA PHE A 139 10.44 -10.05 -20.52
C PHE A 139 10.50 -9.31 -21.87
N THR A 140 10.41 -7.99 -21.80
CA THR A 140 10.69 -7.08 -22.92
C THR A 140 11.80 -6.14 -22.46
N LEU A 141 13.05 -6.54 -22.71
CA LEU A 141 14.21 -5.80 -22.22
C LEU A 141 14.44 -4.54 -23.04
N GLN A 142 14.66 -3.41 -22.38
CA GLN A 142 15.14 -2.20 -23.03
C GLN A 142 16.65 -2.34 -23.30
N GLU A 143 17.02 -2.54 -24.56
CA GLU A 143 18.41 -2.86 -24.97
C GLU A 143 19.45 -1.80 -24.55
N THR A 144 19.03 -0.54 -24.37
CA THR A 144 19.91 0.55 -23.90
C THR A 144 20.19 0.50 -22.40
N GLU A 145 19.43 -0.30 -21.65
CA GLU A 145 19.49 -0.42 -20.19
C GLU A 145 19.93 -1.82 -19.76
N VAL A 146 19.34 -2.85 -20.38
CA VAL A 146 19.45 -4.24 -19.95
C VAL A 146 19.84 -5.15 -21.11
N SER A 147 20.88 -5.94 -20.92
CA SER A 147 21.37 -6.91 -21.90
C SER A 147 20.98 -8.35 -21.61
N ALA A 148 20.68 -8.69 -20.36
CA ALA A 148 20.24 -10.02 -19.95
C ALA A 148 19.58 -10.00 -18.57
N VAL A 149 18.86 -11.06 -18.23
CA VAL A 149 18.35 -11.32 -16.88
C VAL A 149 18.68 -12.74 -16.44
N LYS A 150 18.83 -12.97 -15.13
CA LYS A 150 18.98 -14.32 -14.56
C LYS A 150 18.40 -14.40 -13.15
N TYR A 151 17.93 -15.58 -12.78
CA TYR A 151 17.64 -15.88 -11.38
C TYR A 151 18.87 -16.46 -10.69
N ILE A 152 19.06 -16.10 -9.42
CA ILE A 152 20.12 -16.63 -8.57
C ILE A 152 19.58 -16.83 -7.16
N SER A 153 20.00 -17.89 -6.47
CA SER A 153 19.62 -18.07 -5.06
C SER A 153 20.07 -16.86 -4.25
N TRP A 154 19.18 -16.32 -3.40
CA TRP A 154 19.54 -15.15 -2.59
C TRP A 154 20.75 -15.42 -1.67
N LYS A 155 20.91 -16.66 -1.20
CA LYS A 155 22.05 -17.10 -0.39
C LYS A 155 23.35 -17.23 -1.18
N GLU A 156 23.25 -17.51 -2.48
CA GLU A 156 24.41 -17.53 -3.36
C GLU A 156 24.82 -16.11 -3.70
N TYR A 157 23.86 -15.24 -4.03
CA TYR A 157 24.10 -13.83 -4.27
C TYR A 157 24.73 -13.12 -3.07
N GLU A 158 24.24 -13.40 -1.86
CA GLU A 158 24.85 -12.92 -0.59
C GLU A 158 26.34 -13.28 -0.50
N LYS A 159 26.74 -14.50 -0.90
CA LYS A 159 28.14 -14.93 -0.88
C LYS A 159 28.97 -14.25 -1.96
N ILE A 160 28.40 -14.07 -3.16
CA ILE A 160 29.05 -13.41 -4.29
C ILE A 160 29.41 -11.97 -3.92
N LEU A 161 28.44 -11.23 -3.35
CA LEU A 161 28.67 -9.87 -2.86
C LEU A 161 29.72 -9.86 -1.74
N ALA A 162 29.66 -10.81 -0.80
CA ALA A 162 30.65 -10.91 0.27
C ALA A 162 32.08 -11.24 -0.23
N SER A 163 32.20 -11.86 -1.40
CA SER A 163 33.48 -12.12 -2.08
C SER A 163 33.94 -11.00 -3.01
N GLU A 164 33.16 -9.93 -3.17
CA GLU A 164 33.44 -8.80 -4.07
C GLU A 164 33.72 -9.28 -5.52
N ASP A 165 32.88 -10.19 -6.03
CA ASP A 165 33.04 -10.72 -7.38
C ASP A 165 32.94 -9.59 -8.43
N PRO A 166 33.95 -9.44 -9.32
CA PRO A 166 34.02 -8.31 -10.26
C PRO A 166 32.95 -8.34 -11.36
N ASP A 167 32.24 -9.46 -11.56
CA ASP A 167 31.14 -9.55 -12.54
C ASP A 167 29.83 -8.91 -12.01
N TYR A 168 29.82 -8.41 -10.77
CA TYR A 168 28.65 -7.87 -10.07
C TYR A 168 28.89 -6.44 -9.57
N VAL A 169 27.82 -5.64 -9.53
CA VAL A 169 27.87 -4.30 -8.95
C VAL A 169 28.23 -4.41 -7.45
N PRO A 170 29.24 -3.67 -6.96
CA PRO A 170 29.74 -3.83 -5.60
C PRO A 170 28.82 -3.16 -4.58
N TYR A 171 27.91 -3.94 -4.00
CA TYR A 171 27.07 -3.51 -2.87
C TYR A 171 27.72 -3.84 -1.52
N ASP A 172 27.66 -2.92 -0.56
CA ASP A 172 28.27 -3.13 0.76
C ASP A 172 27.47 -4.15 1.61
N MET A 173 28.10 -5.29 1.86
CA MET A 173 27.57 -6.37 2.70
C MET A 173 27.68 -6.11 4.21
N ARG A 174 28.41 -5.07 4.61
CA ARG A 174 28.44 -4.58 6.00
C ARG A 174 27.46 -3.42 6.22
N GLY A 175 26.93 -2.87 5.14
CA GLY A 175 25.97 -1.77 5.11
C GLY A 175 24.55 -2.26 4.86
N GLU A 176 23.85 -1.55 3.99
CA GLU A 176 22.39 -1.51 3.98
C GLU A 176 21.76 -2.67 3.22
N TYR A 177 22.47 -3.29 2.27
CA TYR A 177 21.97 -4.49 1.57
C TYR A 177 21.98 -5.75 2.42
N ALA A 178 22.72 -5.77 3.54
CA ALA A 178 22.55 -6.82 4.55
C ALA A 178 21.11 -6.85 5.09
N GLN A 179 20.38 -5.73 5.05
CA GLN A 179 18.98 -5.67 5.48
C GLN A 179 18.08 -6.53 4.59
N LEU A 180 18.27 -6.53 3.27
CA LEU A 180 17.51 -7.38 2.34
C LEU A 180 17.64 -8.86 2.72
N PHE A 181 18.87 -9.35 2.89
CA PHE A 181 19.10 -10.76 3.21
C PHE A 181 18.58 -11.12 4.60
N ASN A 182 18.71 -10.21 5.58
CA ASN A 182 18.11 -10.38 6.90
C ASN A 182 16.58 -10.47 6.84
N ILE A 183 15.94 -9.64 6.00
CA ILE A 183 14.50 -9.65 5.77
C ILE A 183 14.07 -10.99 5.16
N LEU A 184 14.71 -11.42 4.07
CA LEU A 184 14.42 -12.71 3.42
C LEU A 184 14.65 -13.88 4.39
N SER A 185 15.77 -13.88 5.11
CA SER A 185 16.08 -14.93 6.09
C SER A 185 15.06 -15.01 7.22
N LYS A 186 14.54 -13.88 7.71
CA LYS A 186 13.52 -13.85 8.78
C LYS A 186 12.16 -14.32 8.28
N ARG A 187 11.73 -13.85 7.10
CA ARG A 187 10.42 -14.20 6.51
C ARG A 187 10.27 -15.69 6.28
N TYR A 188 11.32 -16.31 5.77
CA TYR A 188 11.34 -17.72 5.41
C TYR A 188 12.05 -18.58 6.46
N SER A 189 12.01 -18.16 7.73
CA SER A 189 12.51 -18.89 8.91
C SER A 189 11.47 -19.87 9.48
N ASN A 190 11.78 -20.54 10.60
CA ASN A 190 11.01 -21.68 11.13
C ASN A 190 9.64 -21.29 11.74
N ASP A 191 8.57 -21.96 11.28
CA ASP A 191 7.18 -21.77 11.71
C ASP A 191 6.90 -21.98 13.20
N MET A 192 7.71 -22.82 13.87
CA MET A 192 7.53 -23.13 15.30
C MET A 192 7.74 -21.90 16.20
N ASP A 193 8.75 -21.09 15.91
CA ASP A 193 9.05 -19.89 16.70
C ASP A 193 7.96 -18.83 16.51
N ARG A 194 7.46 -18.70 15.28
CA ARG A 194 6.37 -17.78 14.93
C ARG A 194 5.07 -18.13 15.65
N SER A 195 4.72 -19.43 15.70
CA SER A 195 3.52 -19.90 16.40
C SER A 195 3.57 -19.59 17.90
N LEU A 196 4.72 -19.79 18.54
CA LEU A 196 4.89 -19.48 19.96
C LEU A 196 4.75 -17.98 20.25
N ILE A 197 5.28 -17.12 19.37
CA ILE A 197 5.17 -15.66 19.51
C ILE A 197 3.71 -15.23 19.42
N LEU A 198 2.98 -15.66 18.37
CA LEU A 198 1.57 -15.30 18.18
C LEU A 198 0.69 -15.82 19.32
N GLN A 199 0.93 -17.03 19.83
CA GLN A 199 0.20 -17.56 20.98
C GLN A 199 0.39 -16.67 22.21
N LYS A 200 1.63 -16.27 22.53
CA LYS A 200 1.88 -15.36 23.66
C LYS A 200 1.20 -14.01 23.48
N GLN A 201 1.14 -13.50 22.26
CA GLN A 201 0.45 -12.25 21.96
C GLN A 201 -1.06 -12.38 22.16
N LEU A 202 -1.65 -13.50 21.73
CA LEU A 202 -3.07 -13.84 21.91
C LEU A 202 -3.44 -14.03 23.39
N ASP A 203 -2.58 -14.64 24.19
CA ASP A 203 -2.82 -14.89 25.62
C ASP A 203 -2.98 -13.61 26.45
N ARG A 204 -2.65 -12.44 25.88
CA ARG A 204 -2.94 -11.12 26.48
C ARG A 204 -4.41 -10.71 26.42
N TYR A 205 -5.20 -11.36 25.56
CA TYR A 205 -6.62 -11.07 25.35
C TYR A 205 -7.47 -12.12 26.06
N ALA A 206 -8.14 -11.74 27.15
CA ALA A 206 -9.06 -12.62 27.85
C ALA A 206 -10.37 -12.75 27.04
N PRO A 207 -10.77 -13.96 26.61
CA PRO A 207 -12.04 -14.14 25.92
C PRO A 207 -13.20 -13.93 26.90
N ILE A 208 -14.12 -13.04 26.55
CA ILE A 208 -15.33 -12.75 27.32
C ILE A 208 -16.54 -12.95 26.40
N CYS A 209 -17.51 -13.76 26.84
CA CYS A 209 -18.78 -13.88 26.13
C CYS A 209 -19.66 -12.68 26.47
N ILE A 210 -19.96 -11.85 25.47
CA ILE A 210 -20.92 -10.75 25.59
C ILE A 210 -22.31 -11.33 25.31
N ASN A 211 -23.18 -11.30 26.33
CA ASN A 211 -24.59 -11.67 26.20
C ASN A 211 -25.44 -10.41 26.36
N THR A 212 -26.48 -10.26 25.55
CA THR A 212 -27.39 -9.12 25.59
C THR A 212 -28.76 -9.53 26.14
N GLU A 213 -29.31 -8.71 27.03
CA GLU A 213 -30.70 -8.85 27.46
C GLU A 213 -31.61 -8.06 26.52
N LEU A 214 -32.51 -8.74 25.83
CA LEU A 214 -33.47 -8.13 24.89
C LEU A 214 -34.86 -7.96 25.51
N THR A 215 -34.95 -7.97 26.85
CA THR A 215 -36.19 -7.76 27.59
C THR A 215 -36.67 -6.32 27.36
N GLY A 216 -37.90 -6.16 26.86
CA GLY A 216 -38.50 -4.85 26.60
C GLY A 216 -38.24 -4.28 25.20
N VAL A 217 -37.45 -4.95 24.36
CA VAL A 217 -37.30 -4.61 22.93
C VAL A 217 -38.49 -5.20 22.15
N SER A 218 -39.16 -4.38 21.33
CA SER A 218 -40.28 -4.80 20.49
C SER A 218 -39.82 -5.81 19.42
N GLU A 219 -40.75 -6.63 18.90
CA GLU A 219 -40.42 -7.53 17.78
C GLU A 219 -40.02 -6.75 16.50
N ALA A 220 -40.61 -5.57 16.31
CA ALA A 220 -40.26 -4.63 15.25
C ALA A 220 -38.78 -4.17 15.38
N ASP A 221 -38.40 -3.72 16.56
CA ASP A 221 -37.03 -3.27 16.84
C ASP A 221 -36.01 -4.40 16.85
N ARG A 222 -36.40 -5.64 17.21
CA ARG A 222 -35.54 -6.83 17.02
C ARG A 222 -35.28 -7.11 15.54
N GLY A 223 -36.30 -6.94 14.70
CA GLY A 223 -36.16 -7.02 13.24
C GLY A 223 -35.22 -5.94 12.70
N ALA A 224 -35.38 -4.69 13.14
CA ALA A 224 -34.50 -3.59 12.78
C ALA A 224 -33.05 -3.86 13.24
N LEU A 225 -32.85 -4.34 14.48
CA LEU A 225 -31.54 -4.68 15.04
C LEU A 225 -30.78 -5.71 14.20
N ALA A 226 -31.45 -6.76 13.73
CA ALA A 226 -30.81 -7.75 12.86
C ALA A 226 -30.26 -7.13 11.57
N VAL A 227 -31.03 -6.22 10.95
CA VAL A 227 -30.60 -5.50 9.74
C VAL A 227 -29.49 -4.49 10.05
N LEU A 228 -29.49 -3.89 11.24
CA LEU A 228 -28.41 -2.99 11.67
C LEU A 228 -27.08 -3.71 11.87
N ILE A 229 -27.10 -4.96 12.34
CA ILE A 229 -25.90 -5.79 12.40
C ILE A 229 -25.34 -6.03 10.99
N GLU A 230 -26.20 -6.30 10.00
CA GLU A 230 -25.76 -6.41 8.60
C GLU A 230 -25.15 -5.09 8.10
N ALA A 231 -25.76 -3.94 8.42
CA ALA A 231 -25.22 -2.63 8.05
C ALA A 231 -23.85 -2.36 8.71
N ALA A 232 -23.69 -2.73 9.98
CA ALA A 232 -22.42 -2.62 10.71
C ALA A 232 -21.30 -3.42 10.04
N MET A 233 -21.60 -4.63 9.56
CA MET A 233 -20.64 -5.46 8.83
C MET A 233 -20.19 -4.82 7.51
N VAL A 234 -21.06 -4.06 6.84
CA VAL A 234 -20.68 -3.30 5.63
C VAL A 234 -19.72 -2.17 5.98
N ILE A 235 -19.91 -1.52 7.13
CA ILE A 235 -19.00 -0.46 7.58
C ILE A 235 -17.65 -1.02 8.05
N ASP A 236 -17.61 -2.23 8.62
CA ASP A 236 -16.34 -2.90 8.85
C ASP A 236 -15.49 -2.97 7.57
N GLU A 237 -16.09 -3.22 6.39
CA GLU A 237 -15.39 -3.19 5.10
C GLU A 237 -14.77 -1.81 4.79
N VAL A 238 -15.48 -0.72 5.10
CA VAL A 238 -14.96 0.65 4.95
C VAL A 238 -13.79 0.87 5.90
N PHE A 239 -13.91 0.45 7.16
CA PHE A 239 -12.83 0.55 8.14
C PHE A 239 -11.58 -0.21 7.69
N TYR A 240 -11.72 -1.44 7.18
CA TYR A 240 -10.57 -2.19 6.67
C TYR A 240 -9.84 -1.41 5.56
N LEU A 241 -10.58 -0.82 4.62
CA LEU A 241 -10.02 0.02 3.56
C LEU A 241 -9.35 1.29 4.10
N GLN A 242 -9.93 1.94 5.12
CA GLN A 242 -9.37 3.14 5.75
C GLN A 242 -8.04 2.84 6.46
N VAL A 243 -7.94 1.68 7.12
CA VAL A 243 -6.71 1.25 7.81
C VAL A 243 -5.56 1.06 6.82
N TRP A 244 -5.82 0.32 5.73
CA TRP A 244 -4.85 0.07 4.67
C TRP A 244 -5.56 -0.50 3.44
N TYR A 245 -5.23 -0.03 2.25
CA TYR A 245 -5.97 -0.38 1.04
C TYR A 245 -5.98 -1.89 0.73
N GLY A 246 -4.91 -2.63 1.07
CA GLY A 246 -4.80 -4.08 0.83
C GLY A 246 -5.37 -4.95 1.96
N ASN A 247 -5.85 -4.33 3.04
CA ASN A 247 -6.31 -5.02 4.24
C ASN A 247 -7.50 -5.97 3.98
N PRO A 248 -8.50 -5.64 3.14
CA PRO A 248 -9.57 -6.57 2.80
C PRO A 248 -9.05 -7.86 2.13
N ALA A 249 -8.10 -7.73 1.19
CA ALA A 249 -7.52 -8.89 0.51
C ALA A 249 -6.75 -9.78 1.50
N LEU A 250 -5.99 -9.18 2.42
CA LEU A 250 -5.30 -9.90 3.48
C LEU A 250 -6.27 -10.62 4.42
N ARG A 251 -7.33 -9.94 4.88
CA ARG A 251 -8.36 -10.53 5.74
C ARG A 251 -8.95 -11.79 5.12
N ASP A 252 -9.42 -11.66 3.88
CA ASP A 252 -10.15 -12.73 3.19
C ASP A 252 -9.22 -13.94 2.98
N TRP A 253 -7.97 -13.67 2.60
CA TRP A 253 -6.93 -14.70 2.49
C TRP A 253 -6.68 -15.42 3.82
N LEU A 254 -6.39 -14.68 4.90
CA LEU A 254 -6.11 -15.28 6.21
C LEU A 254 -7.30 -16.11 6.72
N LYS A 255 -8.52 -15.63 6.49
CA LYS A 255 -9.75 -16.34 6.89
C LYS A 255 -9.89 -17.66 6.14
N GLU A 256 -9.75 -17.62 4.81
CA GLU A 256 -9.85 -18.80 3.94
C GLU A 256 -8.78 -19.86 4.27
N HIS A 257 -7.59 -19.41 4.67
CA HIS A 257 -6.43 -20.27 4.93
C HIS A 257 -6.27 -20.64 6.41
N SER A 258 -7.17 -20.20 7.30
CA SER A 258 -7.04 -20.33 8.76
C SER A 258 -7.00 -21.78 9.26
N ASP A 259 -7.52 -22.74 8.49
CA ASP A 259 -7.59 -24.16 8.86
C ASP A 259 -6.44 -25.01 8.29
N ILE A 260 -5.48 -24.40 7.58
CA ILE A 260 -4.36 -25.13 6.93
C ILE A 260 -3.33 -25.63 7.95
N SER A 261 -2.97 -24.79 8.91
CA SER A 261 -1.98 -25.12 9.94
C SER A 261 -2.29 -24.41 11.26
N ASN A 262 -1.65 -24.86 12.34
CA ASN A 262 -1.76 -24.15 13.62
C ASN A 262 -1.26 -22.71 13.52
N LEU A 263 -0.20 -22.47 12.74
CA LEU A 263 0.33 -21.14 12.53
C LEU A 263 -0.71 -20.25 11.81
N ASP A 264 -1.36 -20.75 10.77
CA ASP A 264 -2.35 -19.97 10.00
C ASP A 264 -3.61 -19.68 10.83
N LYS A 265 -4.03 -20.61 11.68
CA LYS A 265 -5.07 -20.37 12.68
C LYS A 265 -4.71 -19.22 13.62
N LEU A 266 -3.48 -19.22 14.14
CA LEU A 266 -3.01 -18.16 15.04
C LEU A 266 -2.90 -16.81 14.34
N LYS A 267 -2.42 -16.78 13.09
CA LYS A 267 -2.39 -15.57 12.25
C LYS A 267 -3.80 -14.99 12.10
N TRP A 268 -4.77 -15.82 11.72
CA TRP A 268 -6.17 -15.40 11.58
C TRP A 268 -6.76 -14.89 12.89
N MET A 269 -6.59 -15.63 14.00
CA MET A 269 -7.09 -15.23 15.31
C MET A 269 -6.52 -13.87 15.72
N TYR A 270 -5.21 -13.68 15.60
CA TYR A 270 -4.59 -12.44 16.03
C TYR A 270 -4.90 -11.26 15.10
N TYR A 271 -4.96 -11.52 13.79
CA TYR A 271 -5.48 -10.56 12.82
C TYR A 271 -6.91 -10.12 13.14
N SER A 272 -7.81 -11.06 13.47
CA SER A 272 -9.23 -10.76 13.73
C SER A 272 -9.45 -9.81 14.91
N ILE A 273 -8.54 -9.84 15.90
CA ILE A 273 -8.54 -8.93 17.05
C ILE A 273 -8.02 -7.55 16.66
N ASN A 274 -6.91 -7.48 15.92
CA ASN A 274 -6.27 -6.21 15.56
C ASN A 274 -6.91 -5.54 14.33
N LYS A 275 -7.73 -6.28 13.56
CA LYS A 275 -8.31 -5.88 12.27
C LYS A 275 -7.27 -5.36 11.25
N SER A 276 -6.00 -5.74 11.41
CA SER A 276 -4.87 -5.29 10.61
C SER A 276 -3.64 -6.18 10.87
N PRO A 277 -2.57 -6.14 10.03
CA PRO A 277 -1.33 -6.89 10.28
C PRO A 277 -0.44 -6.29 11.38
N TRP A 278 -0.88 -5.22 12.05
CA TRP A 278 -0.12 -4.52 13.09
C TRP A 278 -0.75 -4.72 14.48
N SER A 279 0.07 -4.93 15.49
CA SER A 279 -0.38 -5.13 16.86
C SER A 279 -0.82 -3.80 17.50
N CYS A 280 -2.07 -3.73 17.93
CA CYS A 280 -2.61 -2.59 18.66
C CYS A 280 -1.99 -2.43 20.07
N LEU A 281 -1.36 -3.48 20.61
CA LEU A 281 -0.73 -3.45 21.94
C LEU A 281 0.79 -3.25 21.89
N ASP A 282 1.42 -3.46 20.72
CA ASP A 282 2.86 -3.36 20.53
C ASP A 282 3.19 -2.21 19.57
N GLU A 283 2.64 -1.02 19.83
CA GLU A 283 2.97 0.21 19.08
C GLU A 283 2.82 0.11 17.54
N ASN A 284 1.88 -0.71 17.06
CA ASN A 284 1.69 -1.03 15.64
C ASN A 284 2.87 -1.79 14.99
N GLU A 285 3.63 -2.58 15.75
CA GLU A 285 4.58 -3.53 15.17
C GLU A 285 3.84 -4.56 14.30
N ALA A 286 4.35 -4.80 13.09
CA ALA A 286 3.81 -5.82 12.20
C ALA A 286 4.13 -7.22 12.73
N PHE A 287 3.12 -8.07 12.83
CA PHE A 287 3.27 -9.48 13.24
C PHE A 287 3.13 -10.47 12.05
N LEU A 288 2.80 -9.94 10.88
CA LEU A 288 2.80 -10.65 9.60
C LEU A 288 3.88 -10.06 8.68
N THR A 289 4.21 -10.77 7.61
CA THR A 289 5.03 -10.25 6.51
C THR A 289 4.36 -10.49 5.16
N THR A 290 4.85 -9.89 4.08
CA THR A 290 4.33 -10.12 2.71
C THR A 290 4.27 -11.62 2.33
N ALA A 291 5.11 -12.48 2.90
CA ALA A 291 5.04 -13.93 2.69
C ALA A 291 3.71 -14.55 3.17
N ASP A 292 3.08 -13.95 4.18
CA ASP A 292 1.78 -14.38 4.73
C ASP A 292 0.58 -13.79 3.99
N SER A 293 0.83 -12.92 3.00
CA SER A 293 -0.21 -12.14 2.33
C SER A 293 -0.93 -12.90 1.22
N ALA A 294 -2.00 -12.27 0.74
CA ALA A 294 -2.83 -12.75 -0.35
C ALA A 294 -2.03 -12.91 -1.66
N VAL A 295 -2.42 -13.91 -2.45
CA VAL A 295 -1.88 -14.13 -3.79
C VAL A 295 -2.85 -13.58 -4.82
N LYS A 296 -2.34 -12.81 -5.79
CA LYS A 296 -3.11 -12.33 -6.94
C LYS A 296 -2.47 -12.79 -8.24
N LEU A 297 -3.29 -13.17 -9.21
CA LEU A 297 -2.89 -13.46 -10.58
C LEU A 297 -3.13 -12.23 -11.45
N LEU A 298 -2.09 -11.78 -12.16
CA LEU A 298 -2.19 -10.73 -13.16
C LEU A 298 -1.86 -11.27 -14.55
N GLU A 299 -2.90 -11.47 -15.36
CA GLU A 299 -2.79 -12.05 -16.71
C GLU A 299 -1.98 -11.17 -17.68
N LYS A 300 -2.03 -9.84 -17.50
CA LYS A 300 -1.39 -8.85 -18.37
C LYS A 300 -0.32 -8.06 -17.61
N SER A 301 0.65 -8.79 -17.06
CA SER A 301 1.81 -8.22 -16.36
C SER A 301 3.05 -8.09 -17.26
N THR A 302 3.12 -8.86 -18.33
CA THR A 302 4.30 -8.93 -19.21
C THR A 302 3.86 -9.25 -20.64
N LYS A 303 4.82 -9.49 -21.55
CA LYS A 303 4.53 -10.12 -22.85
C LYS A 303 3.89 -11.50 -22.63
N ALA A 304 2.84 -11.79 -23.41
CA ALA A 304 2.14 -13.06 -23.34
C ALA A 304 3.05 -14.24 -23.75
N VAL A 305 3.05 -15.29 -22.92
CA VAL A 305 3.78 -16.54 -23.17
C VAL A 305 2.79 -17.69 -23.34
N PRO A 306 2.84 -18.48 -24.43
CA PRO A 306 1.91 -19.59 -24.66
C PRO A 306 1.88 -20.59 -23.49
N GLY A 307 0.69 -20.81 -22.92
CA GLY A 307 0.49 -21.75 -21.82
C GLY A 307 0.78 -21.19 -20.42
N TRP A 308 1.28 -19.95 -20.31
CA TRP A 308 1.45 -19.26 -19.04
C TRP A 308 0.26 -18.31 -18.81
N LYS A 309 -0.35 -18.39 -17.61
CA LYS A 309 -1.58 -17.65 -17.30
C LYS A 309 -1.34 -16.19 -16.91
N GLY A 310 -0.08 -15.82 -16.68
CA GLY A 310 0.31 -14.52 -16.13
C GLY A 310 1.09 -14.67 -14.84
N LEU A 311 1.35 -13.55 -14.19
CA LEU A 311 2.21 -13.45 -13.03
C LEU A 311 1.39 -13.57 -11.73
N GLU A 312 1.74 -14.53 -10.89
CA GLU A 312 1.24 -14.62 -9.52
C GLU A 312 2.19 -13.92 -8.58
N TYR A 313 1.67 -12.99 -7.77
CA TYR A 313 2.44 -12.21 -6.81
C TYR A 313 1.75 -12.12 -5.45
N LYS A 314 2.54 -11.86 -4.41
CA LYS A 314 2.04 -11.57 -3.06
C LYS A 314 1.68 -10.10 -2.94
N VAL A 315 0.51 -9.81 -2.38
CA VAL A 315 0.09 -8.44 -2.05
C VAL A 315 1.03 -7.89 -0.97
N ALA A 316 1.87 -6.94 -1.33
CA ALA A 316 2.80 -6.25 -0.46
C ALA A 316 2.07 -5.44 0.61
N PHE A 317 2.60 -5.42 1.83
CA PHE A 317 2.17 -4.47 2.86
C PHE A 317 3.36 -3.94 3.65
N PRO A 318 3.27 -2.72 4.18
CA PRO A 318 4.41 -2.11 4.83
C PRO A 318 4.61 -2.67 6.24
N MET A 319 5.87 -2.95 6.58
CA MET A 319 6.24 -3.37 7.93
C MET A 319 5.91 -2.31 9.00
N ILE A 320 5.94 -1.03 8.60
CA ILE A 320 5.52 0.11 9.43
C ILE A 320 4.12 0.53 8.99
N LYS A 321 3.19 0.62 9.93
CA LYS A 321 1.85 1.14 9.66
C LYS A 321 1.95 2.59 9.12
N PRO A 322 1.40 2.89 7.93
CA PRO A 322 1.45 4.24 7.39
C PRO A 322 0.78 5.22 8.37
N PRO A 323 1.42 6.35 8.71
CA PRO A 323 0.87 7.29 9.69
C PRO A 323 -0.44 7.94 9.20
N GLY A 324 -0.57 8.13 7.89
CA GLY A 324 -1.81 8.59 7.25
C GLY A 324 -2.83 7.51 6.95
N ALA A 325 -2.57 6.25 7.36
CA ALA A 325 -3.33 5.07 6.97
C ALA A 325 -3.63 5.08 5.45
N ASN A 326 -4.88 4.90 5.03
CA ASN A 326 -5.31 5.05 3.64
C ASN A 326 -6.10 6.36 3.39
N PHE A 327 -5.98 7.36 4.28
CA PHE A 327 -6.62 8.67 4.10
C PHE A 327 -5.79 9.60 3.22
N TYR A 328 -4.48 9.38 3.16
CA TYR A 328 -3.53 10.20 2.43
C TYR A 328 -2.66 9.32 1.51
N PRO A 329 -2.05 9.87 0.44
CA PRO A 329 -1.04 9.16 -0.32
C PRO A 329 0.10 8.73 0.60
N THR A 330 0.62 7.51 0.43
CA THR A 330 1.57 6.92 1.40
C THR A 330 2.91 7.64 1.47
N ASP A 331 3.28 8.34 0.41
CA ASP A 331 4.53 9.09 0.27
C ASP A 331 4.38 10.58 0.61
N MET A 332 3.15 11.04 0.88
CA MET A 332 2.87 12.45 1.13
C MET A 332 3.36 12.85 2.52
N ASP A 333 4.25 13.84 2.55
CA ASP A 333 4.68 14.45 3.79
C ASP A 333 3.81 15.65 4.20
N LYS A 334 3.96 16.08 5.45
CA LYS A 334 3.18 17.21 5.99
C LYS A 334 3.47 18.52 5.25
N LYS A 335 4.70 18.74 4.76
CA LYS A 335 5.08 19.97 4.08
C LYS A 335 4.43 20.05 2.70
N GLU A 336 4.39 18.94 1.97
CA GLU A 336 3.68 18.80 0.71
C GLU A 336 2.19 19.12 0.89
N PHE A 337 1.54 18.51 1.90
CA PHE A 337 0.15 18.79 2.22
C PHE A 337 -0.10 20.27 2.53
N GLU A 338 0.74 20.89 3.37
CA GLU A 338 0.59 22.31 3.74
C GLU A 338 0.78 23.25 2.54
N LEU A 339 1.75 22.95 1.66
CA LEU A 339 1.97 23.73 0.43
C LEU A 339 0.78 23.61 -0.52
N TRP A 340 0.30 22.39 -0.77
CA TRP A 340 -0.88 22.15 -1.59
C TRP A 340 -2.12 22.82 -1.00
N LYS A 341 -2.42 22.61 0.28
CA LYS A 341 -3.55 23.25 0.96
C LYS A 341 -3.48 24.77 0.84
N SER A 342 -2.31 25.38 1.00
CA SER A 342 -2.14 26.84 0.91
C SER A 342 -2.39 27.41 -0.49
N SER A 343 -2.35 26.58 -1.54
CA SER A 343 -2.67 26.99 -2.92
C SER A 343 -4.16 26.86 -3.27
N LEU A 344 -4.96 26.22 -2.41
CA LEU A 344 -6.39 26.01 -2.61
C LEU A 344 -7.23 27.23 -2.18
N LYS A 345 -8.46 27.30 -2.70
CA LYS A 345 -9.49 28.24 -2.22
C LYS A 345 -10.07 27.81 -0.87
N ASP A 346 -10.71 28.73 -0.14
CA ASP A 346 -11.23 28.49 1.22
C ASP A 346 -12.16 27.26 1.33
N ASP A 347 -13.07 27.08 0.36
CA ASP A 347 -13.99 25.92 0.30
C ASP A 347 -13.23 24.60 0.10
N GLN A 348 -12.21 24.61 -0.77
CA GLN A 348 -11.36 23.47 -1.03
C GLN A 348 -10.42 23.16 0.15
N GLN A 349 -9.94 24.18 0.87
CA GLN A 349 -9.16 24.01 2.10
C GLN A 349 -9.99 23.36 3.21
N GLN A 350 -11.27 23.75 3.33
CA GLN A 350 -12.19 23.14 4.28
C GLN A 350 -12.42 21.66 3.96
N ALA A 351 -12.60 21.29 2.69
CA ALA A 351 -12.68 19.89 2.28
C ALA A 351 -11.36 19.14 2.57
N ALA A 352 -10.22 19.72 2.22
CA ALA A 352 -8.90 19.10 2.45
C ALA A 352 -8.55 18.87 3.93
N THR A 353 -9.19 19.61 4.85
CA THR A 353 -9.01 19.49 6.30
C THR A 353 -10.24 18.94 7.02
N GLY A 354 -11.26 18.55 6.26
CA GLY A 354 -12.51 17.99 6.76
C GLY A 354 -12.35 16.57 7.27
N PHE A 355 -13.36 16.08 7.99
CA PHE A 355 -13.36 14.73 8.55
C PHE A 355 -13.73 13.65 7.52
N PHE A 356 -14.42 14.02 6.44
CA PHE A 356 -15.14 13.10 5.56
C PHE A 356 -14.59 13.10 4.14
N ASP A 357 -13.31 13.42 3.99
CA ASP A 357 -12.61 13.49 2.72
C ASP A 357 -11.27 12.75 2.84
N VAL A 358 -10.89 12.05 1.78
CA VAL A 358 -9.55 11.46 1.62
C VAL A 358 -8.76 12.27 0.60
N ILE A 359 -7.45 12.26 0.70
CA ILE A 359 -6.56 12.89 -0.29
C ILE A 359 -5.97 11.81 -1.19
N ARG A 360 -5.91 12.08 -2.49
CA ARG A 360 -5.42 11.17 -3.53
C ARG A 360 -4.50 11.90 -4.51
N ARG A 361 -3.73 11.12 -5.28
CA ARG A 361 -2.89 11.58 -6.39
C ARG A 361 -3.50 11.23 -7.75
N HIS A 362 -3.45 12.15 -8.71
CA HIS A 362 -3.89 11.87 -10.08
C HIS A 362 -2.97 10.86 -10.76
N SER A 363 -1.66 10.99 -10.57
CA SER A 363 -0.62 10.08 -11.09
C SER A 363 -0.88 8.62 -10.72
N GLU A 364 -1.17 8.33 -9.44
CA GLU A 364 -1.51 6.98 -8.98
C GLU A 364 -2.80 6.46 -9.63
N SER A 365 -3.85 7.29 -9.71
CA SER A 365 -5.13 6.88 -10.30
C SER A 365 -5.00 6.52 -11.78
N ILE A 366 -4.16 7.23 -12.54
CA ILE A 366 -3.90 6.96 -13.95
C ILE A 366 -3.20 5.60 -14.13
N LEU A 367 -2.19 5.32 -13.29
CA LEU A 367 -1.47 4.05 -13.34
C LEU A 367 -2.33 2.86 -12.87
N ASP A 368 -3.22 3.06 -11.91
CA ASP A 368 -4.12 2.00 -11.46
C ASP A 368 -5.17 1.67 -12.55
N ALA A 369 -5.62 2.69 -13.30
CA ALA A 369 -6.54 2.52 -14.43
C ALA A 369 -5.90 1.81 -15.63
N SER A 370 -4.60 2.03 -15.91
CA SER A 370 -3.92 1.40 -17.05
C SER A 370 -3.72 -0.12 -16.88
N ILE A 371 -3.67 -0.60 -15.64
CA ILE A 371 -3.47 -2.03 -15.31
C ILE A 371 -4.81 -2.80 -15.23
N GLY A 372 -5.94 -2.11 -15.40
CA GLY A 372 -7.27 -2.75 -15.32
C GLY A 372 -7.66 -3.14 -13.90
N SER A 373 -7.08 -2.50 -12.88
CA SER A 373 -7.59 -2.59 -11.51
C SER A 373 -9.00 -1.99 -11.49
N GLU A 374 -10.02 -2.80 -11.22
CA GLU A 374 -11.41 -2.35 -11.03
C GLU A 374 -11.61 -1.56 -9.72
N THR A 375 -10.59 -0.82 -9.26
CA THR A 375 -10.76 0.19 -8.23
C THR A 375 -11.48 1.38 -8.83
N LEU A 376 -12.80 1.39 -8.63
CA LEU A 376 -13.75 2.51 -8.68
C LEU A 376 -13.15 3.78 -9.30
N SER A 377 -13.25 3.90 -10.61
CA SER A 377 -12.86 5.12 -11.30
C SER A 377 -13.84 6.25 -10.99
N SER A 378 -13.61 6.92 -9.86
CA SER A 378 -14.03 8.30 -9.63
C SER A 378 -13.20 9.30 -10.45
N ALA A 379 -12.36 8.80 -11.38
CA ALA A 379 -11.64 9.57 -12.40
C ALA A 379 -12.57 10.18 -13.45
N GLN A 380 -13.51 11.01 -13.00
CA GLN A 380 -14.07 12.08 -13.80
C GLN A 380 -13.88 13.37 -13.02
N GLN A 381 -13.08 14.28 -13.59
CA GLN A 381 -12.69 15.63 -13.12
C GLN A 381 -11.38 15.59 -12.28
N VAL A 382 -10.24 16.16 -12.70
CA VAL A 382 -10.01 17.43 -13.40
C VAL A 382 -8.80 17.31 -14.32
N VAL A 383 -9.00 17.37 -15.64
CA VAL A 383 -7.93 17.67 -16.59
C VAL A 383 -7.61 19.16 -16.44
N GLY A 384 -6.45 19.50 -15.88
CA GLY A 384 -5.96 20.89 -15.81
C GLY A 384 -5.62 21.46 -14.42
N SER A 385 -5.58 20.64 -13.36
CA SER A 385 -4.98 21.07 -12.08
C SER A 385 -3.44 21.12 -12.22
N PRO A 386 -2.76 22.19 -11.77
CA PRO A 386 -1.29 22.24 -11.73
C PRO A 386 -0.70 21.38 -10.60
N HIS A 387 -1.56 20.75 -9.77
CA HIS A 387 -1.17 19.94 -8.63
C HIS A 387 -1.69 18.51 -8.78
N ASP A 388 -0.87 17.54 -8.40
CA ASP A 388 -1.19 16.11 -8.46
C ASP A 388 -2.21 15.68 -7.37
N LEU A 389 -2.35 16.47 -6.30
CA LEU A 389 -3.21 16.17 -5.15
C LEU A 389 -4.65 16.71 -5.29
N TYR A 390 -5.63 15.92 -4.84
CA TYR A 390 -7.04 16.29 -4.77
C TYR A 390 -7.78 15.61 -3.61
N SER A 391 -8.86 16.24 -3.13
CA SER A 391 -9.77 15.67 -2.12
C SER A 391 -10.88 14.82 -2.78
N VAL A 392 -11.27 13.74 -2.11
CA VAL A 392 -12.37 12.86 -2.50
C VAL A 392 -13.29 12.65 -1.29
N PRO A 393 -14.58 13.02 -1.36
CA PRO A 393 -15.50 12.80 -0.25
C PRO A 393 -15.75 11.30 -0.02
N PHE A 394 -16.00 10.90 1.23
CA PHE A 394 -16.27 9.51 1.61
C PHE A 394 -17.45 8.91 0.83
N SER A 395 -18.49 9.70 0.57
CA SER A 395 -19.65 9.30 -0.24
C SER A 395 -19.29 8.86 -1.67
N LEU A 396 -18.16 9.34 -2.20
CA LEU A 396 -17.62 8.96 -3.50
C LEU A 396 -16.57 7.85 -3.37
N GLU A 397 -15.63 7.99 -2.44
CA GLU A 397 -14.53 7.02 -2.22
C GLU A 397 -15.08 5.62 -1.88
N TYR A 398 -16.05 5.55 -0.96
CA TYR A 398 -16.60 4.29 -0.45
C TYR A 398 -17.98 3.97 -1.04
N LYS A 399 -18.34 4.61 -2.15
CA LYS A 399 -19.69 4.60 -2.72
C LYS A 399 -20.36 3.22 -2.80
N PRO A 400 -19.71 2.14 -3.31
CA PRO A 400 -20.39 0.84 -3.42
C PRO A 400 -20.73 0.21 -2.08
N LEU A 401 -19.90 0.44 -1.06
CA LEU A 401 -20.14 -0.04 0.30
C LEU A 401 -21.22 0.81 0.95
N LEU A 402 -21.13 2.13 0.83
CA LEU A 402 -22.10 3.05 1.40
C LEU A 402 -23.49 2.85 0.79
N ILE A 403 -23.64 2.57 -0.52
CA ILE A 403 -24.93 2.23 -1.12
C ILE A 403 -25.57 1.00 -0.45
N LYS A 404 -24.78 -0.05 -0.19
CA LYS A 404 -25.28 -1.25 0.53
C LYS A 404 -25.72 -0.91 1.95
N ALA A 405 -24.91 -0.11 2.67
CA ALA A 405 -25.25 0.34 4.01
C ALA A 405 -26.54 1.19 4.02
N VAL A 406 -26.72 2.09 3.04
CA VAL A 406 -27.92 2.92 2.84
C VAL A 406 -29.18 2.06 2.68
N GLU A 407 -29.12 1.02 1.84
CA GLU A 407 -30.25 0.10 1.64
C GLU A 407 -30.65 -0.60 2.94
N LEU A 408 -29.65 -1.07 3.71
CA LEU A 408 -29.87 -1.74 4.99
C LEU A 408 -30.41 -0.78 6.06
N LEU A 409 -29.87 0.43 6.16
CA LEU A 409 -30.34 1.45 7.09
C LEU A 409 -31.79 1.87 6.81
N LYS A 410 -32.16 2.05 5.53
CA LYS A 410 -33.54 2.35 5.12
C LYS A 410 -34.48 1.20 5.48
N LYS A 411 -34.08 -0.03 5.20
CA LYS A 411 -34.82 -1.24 5.58
C LYS A 411 -35.01 -1.35 7.09
N ALA A 412 -33.98 -1.09 7.89
CA ALA A 412 -34.08 -1.09 9.35
C ALA A 412 -35.01 0.04 9.86
N GLY A 413 -34.92 1.23 9.25
CA GLY A 413 -35.82 2.36 9.53
C GLY A 413 -37.28 2.06 9.23
N ASP A 414 -37.58 1.28 8.19
CA ASP A 414 -38.95 0.87 7.85
C ASP A 414 -39.49 -0.25 8.76
N LEU A 415 -38.62 -0.94 9.51
CA LEU A 415 -38.99 -2.03 10.41
C LEU A 415 -39.27 -1.58 11.85
N THR A 416 -38.55 -0.57 12.34
CA THR A 416 -38.67 -0.10 13.74
C THR A 416 -40.03 0.55 14.01
N ASP A 417 -40.56 0.36 15.21
CA ASP A 417 -41.73 1.06 15.71
C ASP A 417 -41.38 2.30 16.56
N THR A 418 -40.08 2.63 16.66
CA THR A 418 -39.55 3.79 17.40
C THR A 418 -39.29 4.96 16.44
N PRO A 419 -40.09 6.05 16.47
CA PRO A 419 -39.97 7.13 15.48
C PRO A 419 -38.63 7.89 15.49
N SER A 420 -38.01 8.03 16.66
CA SER A 420 -36.67 8.65 16.78
C SER A 420 -35.58 7.79 16.13
N LEU A 421 -35.69 6.47 16.23
CA LEU A 421 -34.78 5.53 15.57
C LEU A 421 -34.98 5.54 14.05
N GLU A 422 -36.23 5.48 13.57
CA GLU A 422 -36.54 5.59 12.14
C GLU A 422 -35.90 6.86 11.53
N ARG A 423 -36.10 8.01 12.20
CA ARG A 423 -35.54 9.30 11.76
C ARG A 423 -34.01 9.27 11.70
N LEU A 424 -33.35 8.71 12.72
CA LEU A 424 -31.90 8.56 12.73
C LEU A 424 -31.42 7.68 11.58
N LEU A 425 -32.00 6.51 11.39
CA LEU A 425 -31.54 5.54 10.38
C LEU A 425 -31.70 6.08 8.97
N LYS A 426 -32.84 6.72 8.66
CA LYS A 426 -33.07 7.38 7.37
C LYS A 426 -32.15 8.59 7.19
N GLY A 427 -31.95 9.38 8.24
CA GLY A 427 -31.01 10.51 8.23
C GLY A 427 -29.57 10.09 7.96
N LYS A 428 -29.08 9.01 8.60
CA LYS A 428 -27.73 8.46 8.36
C LYS A 428 -27.60 7.91 6.94
N ALA A 429 -28.63 7.26 6.42
CA ALA A 429 -28.64 6.78 5.05
C ALA A 429 -28.54 7.94 4.03
N ASP A 430 -29.22 9.06 4.28
CA ASP A 430 -29.11 10.22 3.41
C ASP A 430 -27.75 10.92 3.57
N ALA A 431 -27.18 10.96 4.79
CA ALA A 431 -25.84 11.49 5.06
C ALA A 431 -24.72 10.73 4.32
N PHE A 432 -24.81 9.40 4.25
CA PHE A 432 -23.86 8.57 3.49
C PHE A 432 -23.84 8.90 1.99
N LEU A 433 -24.95 9.38 1.43
CA LEU A 433 -25.02 9.78 0.04
C LEU A 433 -24.58 11.24 -0.16
N SER A 434 -24.92 12.13 0.77
CA SER A 434 -24.64 13.57 0.67
C SER A 434 -23.23 13.96 1.13
N ASN A 435 -22.59 13.14 1.95
CA ASN A 435 -21.39 13.47 2.73
C ASN A 435 -21.61 14.57 3.80
N ASP A 436 -22.88 14.89 4.13
CA ASP A 436 -23.26 15.85 5.17
C ASP A 436 -23.98 15.12 6.31
N TYR A 437 -23.33 15.09 7.47
CA TYR A 437 -23.76 14.32 8.63
C TYR A 437 -24.53 15.14 9.67
N TYR A 438 -24.61 16.47 9.51
CA TYR A 438 -25.12 17.37 10.56
C TYR A 438 -26.53 17.01 11.02
N ASP A 439 -27.48 16.89 10.10
CA ASP A 439 -28.88 16.57 10.45
C ASP A 439 -29.02 15.17 11.05
N SER A 440 -28.18 14.23 10.61
CA SER A 440 -28.15 12.87 11.15
C SER A 440 -27.59 12.82 12.59
N ASP A 441 -26.62 13.69 12.90
CA ASP A 441 -26.02 13.79 14.22
C ASP A 441 -26.97 14.49 15.21
N ILE A 442 -27.76 15.44 14.74
CA ILE A 442 -28.89 16.00 15.52
C ILE A 442 -29.91 14.90 15.82
N ALA A 443 -30.33 14.13 14.80
CA ALA A 443 -31.26 13.02 15.00
C ALA A 443 -30.71 11.95 15.96
N TRP A 444 -29.40 11.76 15.98
CA TRP A 444 -28.72 10.86 16.91
C TRP A 444 -28.78 11.38 18.36
N MET A 445 -28.50 12.68 18.58
CA MET A 445 -28.62 13.29 19.91
C MET A 445 -30.06 13.33 20.44
N GLU A 446 -31.05 13.34 19.55
CA GLU A 446 -32.48 13.32 19.87
C GLU A 446 -33.03 11.89 20.13
N LEU A 447 -32.19 10.86 20.12
CA LEU A 447 -32.64 9.48 20.29
C LEU A 447 -33.20 9.22 21.69
N VAL A 448 -34.53 9.21 21.79
CA VAL A 448 -35.26 8.89 23.04
C VAL A 448 -35.51 7.38 23.10
N SER A 449 -34.47 6.57 23.40
CA SER A 449 -34.65 5.15 23.72
C SER A 449 -33.57 4.64 24.67
N ILE A 450 -33.99 4.03 25.77
CA ILE A 450 -33.14 3.31 26.75
C ILE A 450 -32.92 1.85 26.29
N ALA A 451 -33.70 1.35 25.32
CA ALA A 451 -33.65 -0.03 24.87
C ALA A 451 -32.63 -0.28 23.75
N LEU A 452 -32.15 0.78 23.10
CA LEU A 452 -31.17 0.75 22.03
C LEU A 452 -30.18 1.89 22.22
N GLU A 453 -29.33 1.81 23.26
CA GLU A 453 -27.99 2.42 23.16
C GLU A 453 -27.18 1.62 22.12
N LEU A 454 -27.63 1.69 20.85
CA LEU A 454 -26.89 1.29 19.66
C LEU A 454 -25.76 2.30 19.37
N MET A 455 -25.15 2.80 20.44
CA MET A 455 -24.12 3.83 20.37
C MET A 455 -22.88 3.29 19.70
N ASP A 456 -22.49 2.03 19.92
CA ASP A 456 -21.30 1.50 19.25
C ASP A 456 -21.56 1.29 17.75
N ILE A 457 -22.64 0.63 17.34
CA ILE A 457 -22.87 0.36 15.91
C ILE A 457 -22.98 1.66 15.11
N CYS A 458 -23.71 2.68 15.59
CA CYS A 458 -23.85 3.95 14.88
C CYS A 458 -22.66 4.92 15.03
N SER A 459 -21.84 4.81 16.08
CA SER A 459 -20.58 5.58 16.18
C SER A 459 -19.48 4.96 15.32
N TYR A 460 -19.53 3.64 15.10
CA TYR A 460 -18.67 2.96 14.11
C TYR A 460 -19.03 3.30 12.66
N LEU A 461 -20.24 3.82 12.39
CA LEU A 461 -20.71 4.24 11.05
C LEU A 461 -20.02 5.52 10.52
N VAL A 462 -19.15 6.20 11.29
CA VAL A 462 -18.51 7.47 10.89
C VAL A 462 -16.99 7.38 11.04
#